data_AF-A0A672RKJ8-F1
#
_entry.id   AF-A0A672RKJ8-F1
#
_cell.length_a   1.000
_cell.length_b   1.000
_cell.length_c   1.000
_cell.angle_alpha   90.00
_cell.angle_beta   90.00
_cell.angle_gamma   90.00
#
_symmetry.space_group_name_H-M   'P 1'
#
loop_
_entity.id
_entity.type
_entity.pdbx_description
1 polymer ?
#
loop_
_entity_poly.entity_id
_entity_poly.type
_entity_poly.pdbx_seq_one_letter_code
_entity_poly.pdbx_strand_id
1 'polypeptide(L)'
;MQQTHGFQNFHIVPQTFVLPAEFQEFSSSFSKDKGAWIIKPVASSRGRGIYLYDPSQIPLDENILVSNPLLIDGFKFDVRLYVLVTSYLIYSVFLLACVCCRFATVKYDHATANIKNQFMHLTNYSVNKKSSDYVNCDDPEVEDYGNKWSMSAMPEILEIEDLIIKAVLSAEIHIATACKMLVPHHCNCFGKTCCESAHGEI
;
A
#
# COMPACT_ATOMS: atom_id res chain seq x y z
N MET A 1 -7.68 -5.82 -14.41
CA MET A 1 -6.29 -5.53 -14.87
C MET A 1 -5.49 -6.80 -15.12
N GLN A 2 -5.11 -7.60 -14.12
CA GLN A 2 -4.34 -8.85 -14.36
C GLN A 2 -5.04 -9.85 -15.29
N GLN A 3 -6.35 -10.06 -15.10
CA GLN A 3 -7.14 -10.93 -16.00
C GLN A 3 -7.21 -10.39 -17.43
N THR A 4 -7.23 -9.06 -17.58
CA THR A 4 -7.41 -8.37 -18.88
C THR A 4 -6.11 -8.24 -19.66
N HIS A 5 -4.99 -7.96 -18.98
CA HIS A 5 -3.70 -7.64 -19.60
C HIS A 5 -2.64 -8.71 -19.37
N GLY A 6 -2.96 -9.77 -18.62
CA GLY A 6 -2.07 -10.88 -18.30
C GLY A 6 -1.14 -10.60 -17.12
N PHE A 7 -0.60 -11.70 -16.58
CA PHE A 7 0.30 -11.68 -15.42
C PHE A 7 1.59 -10.91 -15.71
N GLN A 8 2.23 -11.14 -16.86
CA GLN A 8 3.51 -10.52 -17.22
C GLN A 8 3.46 -8.98 -17.22
N ASN A 9 2.30 -8.41 -17.58
CA ASN A 9 2.15 -6.96 -17.68
C ASN A 9 1.66 -6.31 -16.38
N PHE A 10 0.95 -7.05 -15.52
CA PHE A 10 0.31 -6.50 -14.31
C PHE A 10 0.63 -7.31 -13.03
N HIS A 11 1.85 -7.85 -12.92
CA HIS A 11 2.32 -8.53 -11.70
C HIS A 11 2.80 -7.53 -10.63
N ILE A 12 1.89 -6.67 -10.18
CA ILE A 12 2.18 -5.61 -9.20
C ILE A 12 1.48 -5.81 -7.84
N VAL A 13 0.60 -6.81 -7.76
CA VAL A 13 -0.13 -7.18 -6.55
C VAL A 13 0.20 -8.62 -6.21
N PRO A 14 0.58 -8.94 -4.96
CA PRO A 14 0.77 -10.32 -4.54
C PRO A 14 -0.54 -11.08 -4.61
N GLN A 15 -0.45 -12.42 -4.58
CA GLN A 15 -1.63 -13.26 -4.54
C GLN A 15 -2.50 -12.88 -3.33
N THR A 16 -3.74 -12.51 -3.63
CA THR A 16 -4.67 -11.92 -2.68
C THR A 16 -6.05 -12.54 -2.86
N PHE A 17 -6.78 -12.75 -1.76
CA PHE A 17 -8.16 -13.23 -1.79
C PHE A 17 -9.07 -12.36 -0.93
N VAL A 18 -10.28 -12.09 -1.42
CA VAL A 18 -11.34 -11.35 -0.73
C VAL A 18 -12.35 -12.33 -0.16
N LEU A 19 -12.40 -12.41 1.16
CA LEU A 19 -13.36 -13.24 1.87
C LEU A 19 -14.67 -12.50 2.15
N PRO A 20 -15.81 -13.21 2.20
CA PRO A 20 -15.96 -14.66 2.00
C PRO A 20 -16.04 -15.10 0.52
N ALA A 21 -16.11 -14.16 -0.42
CA ALA A 21 -16.39 -14.43 -1.84
C ALA A 21 -15.41 -15.41 -2.51
N GLU A 22 -14.11 -15.31 -2.20
CA GLU A 22 -13.05 -16.09 -2.84
C GLU A 22 -12.49 -17.21 -1.93
N PHE A 23 -13.27 -17.65 -0.93
CA PHE A 23 -12.82 -18.65 0.05
C PHE A 23 -12.41 -19.99 -0.57
N GLN A 24 -13.14 -20.45 -1.59
CA GLN A 24 -12.85 -21.74 -2.24
C GLN A 24 -11.51 -21.74 -2.99
N GLU A 25 -11.21 -20.61 -3.63
CA GLU A 25 -9.95 -20.39 -4.35
C GLU A 25 -8.79 -20.28 -3.36
N PHE A 26 -9.01 -19.53 -2.27
CA PHE A 26 -8.07 -19.46 -1.15
C PHE A 26 -7.77 -20.85 -0.59
N SER A 27 -8.77 -21.66 -0.26
CA SER A 27 -8.60 -23.01 0.31
C SER A 27 -7.79 -23.93 -0.63
N SER A 28 -8.02 -23.80 -1.94
CA SER A 28 -7.27 -24.54 -2.96
C SER A 28 -5.81 -24.10 -3.05
N SER A 29 -5.55 -22.79 -2.94
CA SER A 29 -4.19 -22.23 -2.95
C SER A 29 -3.44 -22.57 -1.67
N PHE A 30 -4.12 -22.47 -0.52
CA PHE A 30 -3.59 -22.80 0.79
C PHE A 30 -3.19 -24.27 0.91
N SER A 31 -4.00 -25.18 0.34
CA SER A 31 -3.67 -26.61 0.32
C SER A 31 -2.37 -26.93 -0.43
N LYS A 32 -2.00 -26.09 -1.40
CA LYS A 32 -0.76 -26.21 -2.17
C LYS A 32 0.41 -25.51 -1.48
N ASP A 33 0.18 -24.34 -0.90
CA ASP A 33 1.16 -23.53 -0.20
C ASP A 33 0.72 -23.28 1.24
N LYS A 34 1.27 -24.08 2.16
CA LYS A 34 1.01 -24.02 3.60
C LYS A 34 1.72 -22.83 4.29
N GLY A 35 2.14 -21.83 3.53
CA GLY A 35 2.76 -20.61 4.03
C GLY A 35 1.84 -19.80 4.94
N ALA A 36 2.43 -18.83 5.63
CA ALA A 36 1.71 -17.90 6.50
C ALA A 36 0.97 -16.84 5.67
N TRP A 37 -0.31 -16.61 5.96
CA TRP A 37 -1.15 -15.63 5.28
C TRP A 37 -1.48 -14.45 6.21
N ILE A 38 -1.38 -13.25 5.67
CA ILE A 38 -1.71 -12.01 6.38
C ILE A 38 -3.17 -11.67 6.11
N ILE A 39 -4.00 -11.69 7.16
CA ILE A 39 -5.36 -11.14 7.09
C ILE A 39 -5.31 -9.64 7.33
N LYS A 40 -6.00 -8.89 6.48
CA LYS A 40 -6.24 -7.46 6.63
C LYS A 40 -7.73 -7.17 6.51
N PRO A 41 -8.34 -6.48 7.48
CA PRO A 41 -9.72 -6.06 7.34
C PRO A 41 -9.85 -4.99 6.26
N VAL A 42 -10.96 -5.02 5.54
CA VAL A 42 -11.28 -4.01 4.52
C VAL A 42 -11.36 -2.63 5.17
N ALA A 43 -10.79 -1.61 4.49
CA ALA A 43 -10.81 -0.21 4.92
C ALA A 43 -10.21 0.09 6.32
N SER A 44 -9.39 -0.81 6.87
CA SER A 44 -8.71 -0.55 8.15
C SER A 44 -7.41 0.26 7.98
N SER A 45 -7.06 1.03 9.02
CA SER A 45 -5.84 1.84 9.08
C SER A 45 -5.09 1.64 10.40
N ARG A 46 -3.82 2.07 10.42
CA ARG A 46 -2.90 2.03 11.59
C ARG A 46 -2.52 0.62 12.05
N GLY A 47 -2.65 -0.38 11.18
CA GLY A 47 -2.33 -1.77 11.52
C GLY A 47 -3.35 -2.46 12.43
N ARG A 48 -4.52 -1.85 12.66
CA ARG A 48 -5.59 -2.45 13.47
C ARG A 48 -6.22 -3.61 12.72
N GLY A 49 -6.37 -4.74 13.40
CA GLY A 49 -7.01 -5.92 12.83
C GLY A 49 -6.13 -6.74 11.89
N ILE A 50 -4.86 -6.35 11.69
CA ILE A 50 -3.92 -7.11 10.87
C ILE A 50 -3.32 -8.21 11.73
N TYR A 51 -3.58 -9.46 11.37
CA TYR A 51 -3.07 -10.63 12.06
C TYR A 51 -2.58 -11.65 11.03
N LEU A 52 -1.49 -12.35 11.35
CA LEU A 52 -1.24 -13.64 10.72
C LEU A 52 -2.25 -14.62 11.29
N TYR A 53 -2.82 -15.44 10.43
CA TYR A 53 -3.89 -16.32 10.83
C TYR A 53 -3.50 -17.77 10.57
N ASP A 54 -3.78 -18.66 11.53
CA ASP A 54 -3.70 -20.11 11.30
C ASP A 54 -4.86 -20.50 10.36
N PRO A 55 -4.58 -20.98 9.15
CA PRO A 55 -5.55 -21.34 8.13
C PRO A 55 -6.76 -22.16 8.63
N SER A 56 -6.59 -22.92 9.71
CA SER A 56 -7.64 -23.72 10.35
C SER A 56 -8.72 -22.92 11.10
N GLN A 57 -8.50 -21.65 11.42
CA GLN A 57 -9.45 -20.89 12.24
C GLN A 57 -10.06 -19.67 11.49
N ILE A 58 -9.79 -19.45 10.18
CA ILE A 58 -9.97 -18.12 9.53
C ILE A 58 -11.40 -17.58 9.69
N PRO A 59 -11.60 -16.37 10.26
CA PRO A 59 -12.92 -15.77 10.33
C PRO A 59 -13.41 -15.43 8.91
N LEU A 60 -14.63 -15.86 8.59
CA LEU A 60 -15.28 -15.66 7.29
C LEU A 60 -15.84 -14.23 7.10
N ASP A 61 -15.37 -13.27 7.89
CA ASP A 61 -15.74 -11.86 7.77
C ASP A 61 -15.05 -11.20 6.56
N GLU A 62 -15.49 -9.99 6.17
CA GLU A 62 -14.93 -9.20 5.08
C GLU A 62 -13.44 -8.88 5.30
N ASN A 63 -12.59 -9.74 4.77
CA ASN A 63 -11.15 -9.74 5.00
C ASN A 63 -10.39 -9.99 3.71
N ILE A 64 -9.24 -9.33 3.59
CA ILE A 64 -8.31 -9.49 2.48
C ILE A 64 -7.11 -10.31 2.98
N LEU A 65 -6.88 -11.44 2.35
CA LEU A 65 -5.75 -12.33 2.62
C LEU A 65 -4.61 -12.02 1.66
N VAL A 66 -3.39 -11.82 2.17
CA VAL A 66 -2.19 -11.54 1.37
C VAL A 66 -1.09 -12.55 1.71
N SER A 67 -0.48 -13.18 0.72
CA SER A 67 0.66 -14.09 0.92
C SER A 67 2.02 -13.38 0.91
N ASN A 68 2.99 -14.01 1.60
CA ASN A 68 4.44 -13.82 1.48
C ASN A 68 4.91 -12.37 1.24
N PRO A 69 5.12 -11.57 2.30
CA PRO A 69 5.69 -10.25 2.15
C PRO A 69 7.14 -10.32 1.64
N LEU A 70 7.54 -9.32 0.85
CA LEU A 70 8.95 -9.13 0.49
C LEU A 70 9.75 -8.72 1.74
N LEU A 71 10.95 -9.31 1.88
CA LEU A 71 11.83 -9.08 3.02
C LEU A 71 13.18 -8.54 2.53
N ILE A 72 13.75 -7.59 3.26
CA ILE A 72 15.14 -7.12 3.09
C ILE A 72 15.86 -7.46 4.38
N ASP A 73 16.99 -8.17 4.29
CA ASP A 73 17.77 -8.70 5.43
C ASP A 73 16.94 -9.50 6.47
N GLY A 74 15.87 -10.13 5.98
CA GLY A 74 14.92 -10.87 6.81
C GLY A 74 13.96 -9.99 7.61
N PHE A 75 13.96 -8.67 7.41
CA PHE A 75 12.97 -7.77 8.00
C PHE A 75 11.87 -7.44 6.99
N LYS A 76 10.64 -7.42 7.49
CA LYS A 76 9.51 -6.91 6.73
C LYS A 76 9.64 -5.40 6.63
N PHE A 77 9.44 -4.86 5.43
CA PHE A 77 9.47 -3.42 5.20
C PHE A 77 8.22 -2.95 4.45
N ASP A 78 7.92 -1.66 4.60
CA ASP A 78 6.96 -0.97 3.75
C ASP A 78 7.59 0.29 3.17
N VAL A 79 7.24 0.59 1.94
CA VAL A 79 7.67 1.82 1.26
C VAL A 79 6.51 2.80 1.26
N ARG A 80 6.75 4.02 1.77
CA ARG A 80 5.79 5.11 1.65
C ARG A 80 6.17 6.02 0.50
N LEU A 81 5.38 5.95 -0.58
CA LEU A 81 5.48 6.82 -1.74
C LEU A 81 4.43 7.92 -1.65
N TYR A 82 4.80 9.14 -2.04
CA TYR A 82 3.89 10.26 -2.20
C TYR A 82 3.79 10.59 -3.69
N VAL A 83 2.60 10.37 -4.25
CA VAL A 83 2.33 10.59 -5.67
C VAL A 83 1.28 11.69 -5.79
N LEU A 84 1.60 12.74 -6.52
CA LEU A 84 0.69 13.82 -6.87
C LEU A 84 0.16 13.59 -8.28
N VAL A 85 -1.15 13.33 -8.39
CA VAL A 85 -1.84 13.29 -9.68
C VAL A 85 -2.59 14.59 -9.86
N THR A 86 -2.14 15.41 -10.81
CA THR A 86 -2.74 16.74 -11.06
C THR A 86 -3.86 16.68 -12.09
N SER A 87 -3.76 15.76 -13.04
CA SER A 87 -4.78 15.58 -14.09
C SER A 87 -4.80 14.13 -14.58
N TYR A 88 -6.01 13.59 -14.68
CA TYR A 88 -6.30 12.29 -15.28
C TYR A 88 -6.60 12.40 -16.79
N LEU A 89 -6.72 13.62 -17.34
CA LEU A 89 -7.00 13.83 -18.77
C LEU A 89 -5.74 13.98 -19.62
N ILE A 90 -4.67 14.58 -19.06
CA ILE A 90 -3.36 14.74 -19.73
C ILE A 90 -2.23 13.99 -18.98
N TYR A 91 -2.59 12.97 -18.18
CA TYR A 91 -1.70 12.14 -17.35
C TYR A 91 -0.49 12.89 -16.80
N SER A 92 -0.71 13.72 -15.78
CA SER A 92 0.36 14.46 -15.10
C SER A 92 0.53 13.92 -13.69
N VAL A 93 1.41 12.93 -13.57
CA VAL A 93 1.75 12.22 -12.33
C VAL A 93 3.16 12.62 -11.90
N PHE A 94 3.28 13.14 -10.68
CA PHE A 94 4.55 13.53 -10.09
C PHE A 94 4.85 12.65 -8.88
N LEU A 95 6.03 12.04 -8.87
CA LEU A 95 6.57 11.33 -7.72
C LEU A 95 7.35 12.33 -6.87
N LEU A 96 7.02 12.43 -5.58
CA LEU A 96 7.80 13.24 -4.65
C LEU A 96 9.05 12.44 -4.23
N ALA A 97 10.22 13.08 -4.29
CA ALA A 97 11.52 12.46 -3.98
C ALA A 97 11.67 12.01 -2.52
N CYS A 98 10.83 12.49 -1.59
CA CYS A 98 10.87 12.09 -0.19
C CYS A 98 10.15 10.77 0.04
N VAL A 99 10.77 9.66 -0.39
CA VAL A 99 10.34 8.30 -0.07
C VAL A 99 11.02 7.87 1.22
N CYS A 100 10.24 7.32 2.16
CA CYS A 100 10.80 6.64 3.32
C CYS A 100 10.34 5.20 3.39
N CYS A 101 11.32 4.31 3.60
CA CYS A 101 11.09 2.90 3.86
C CYS A 101 11.04 2.69 5.36
N ARG A 102 10.11 1.86 5.82
CA ARG A 102 9.90 1.58 7.23
C ARG A 102 10.05 0.10 7.47
N PHE A 103 10.97 -0.25 8.35
CA PHE A 103 11.28 -1.63 8.68
C PHE A 103 10.60 -2.04 9.98
N ALA A 104 10.18 -3.29 10.03
CA ALA A 104 9.86 -3.98 11.27
C ALA A 104 11.11 -4.09 12.15
N THR A 105 10.95 -4.08 13.48
CA THR A 105 12.11 -4.20 14.39
C THR A 105 12.55 -5.65 14.61
N VAL A 106 11.67 -6.61 14.31
CA VAL A 106 11.94 -8.05 14.51
C VAL A 106 11.99 -8.73 13.15
N LYS A 107 12.95 -9.65 12.97
CA LYS A 107 13.07 -10.48 11.77
C LYS A 107 11.80 -11.28 11.53
N TYR A 108 11.36 -11.34 10.28
CA TYR A 108 10.17 -12.05 9.88
C TYR A 108 10.39 -13.57 9.98
N ASP A 109 9.52 -14.21 10.75
CA ASP A 109 9.47 -15.65 10.93
C ASP A 109 8.10 -16.16 10.47
N HIS A 110 8.13 -17.26 9.73
CA HIS A 110 6.93 -17.93 9.23
C HIS A 110 6.31 -18.88 10.28
N ALA A 111 6.97 -19.10 11.42
CA ALA A 111 6.46 -19.97 12.47
C ALA A 111 5.18 -19.43 13.12
N THR A 112 4.18 -20.29 13.25
CA THR A 112 2.88 -20.01 13.91
C THR A 112 3.05 -19.52 15.36
N ALA A 113 4.16 -19.87 16.01
CA ALA A 113 4.47 -19.47 17.39
C ALA A 113 4.63 -17.93 17.55
N ASN A 114 5.13 -17.26 16.51
CA ASN A 114 5.45 -15.82 16.55
C ASN A 114 4.36 -14.94 15.91
N ILE A 115 3.18 -15.51 15.61
CA ILE A 115 2.05 -14.82 14.98
C ILE A 115 1.56 -13.61 15.77
N LYS A 116 1.61 -13.67 17.11
CA LYS A 116 1.14 -12.58 17.98
C LYS A 116 2.12 -11.40 18.06
N ASN A 117 3.34 -11.55 17.54
CA ASN A 117 4.36 -10.50 17.62
C ASN A 117 4.08 -9.38 16.60
N GLN A 118 3.46 -8.30 17.06
CA GLN A 118 3.10 -7.16 16.23
C GLN A 118 4.32 -6.42 15.66
N PHE A 119 5.47 -6.45 16.34
CA PHE A 119 6.70 -5.77 15.92
C PHE A 119 7.40 -6.45 14.72
N MET A 120 6.98 -7.67 14.40
CA MET A 120 7.43 -8.43 13.23
C MET A 120 6.51 -8.19 12.03
N HIS A 121 5.20 -8.19 12.28
CA HIS A 121 4.18 -8.18 11.22
C HIS A 121 3.75 -6.79 10.78
N LEU A 122 3.91 -5.79 11.65
CA LEU A 122 3.54 -4.41 11.37
C LEU A 122 4.80 -3.58 11.21
N THR A 123 4.83 -2.76 10.16
CA THR A 123 5.91 -1.81 9.86
C THR A 123 5.53 -0.38 10.29
N ASN A 124 4.36 -0.20 10.90
CA ASN A 124 3.89 1.11 11.35
C ASN A 124 4.81 1.70 12.42
N TYR A 125 5.26 2.93 12.20
CA TYR A 125 6.09 3.68 13.16
C TYR A 125 5.45 3.75 14.56
N SER A 126 4.14 3.96 14.65
CA SER A 126 3.42 4.05 15.94
C SER A 126 3.51 2.78 16.80
N VAL A 127 3.73 1.63 16.15
CA VAL A 127 3.90 0.34 16.80
C VAL A 127 5.39 0.14 17.08
N ASN A 128 6.23 0.18 16.05
CA ASN A 128 7.66 -0.14 16.17
C ASN A 128 8.44 0.81 17.08
N LYS A 129 8.06 2.08 17.19
CA LYS A 129 8.71 3.03 18.13
C LYS A 129 8.63 2.61 19.61
N LYS A 130 7.72 1.68 19.94
CA LYS A 130 7.55 1.15 21.31
C LYS A 130 8.42 -0.07 21.57
N SER A 131 9.07 -0.62 20.55
CA SER A 131 9.99 -1.75 20.67
C SER A 131 11.31 -1.29 21.29
N SER A 132 11.95 -2.15 22.08
CA SER A 132 13.30 -1.91 22.61
C SER A 132 14.35 -1.88 21.50
N ASP A 133 14.09 -2.60 20.40
CA ASP A 133 15.05 -2.81 19.31
C ASP A 133 14.87 -1.78 18.19
N TYR A 134 14.08 -0.72 18.43
CA TYR A 134 13.87 0.34 17.46
C TYR A 134 15.10 1.24 17.39
N VAL A 135 15.78 1.23 16.24
CA VAL A 135 16.92 2.09 15.96
C VAL A 135 16.42 3.27 15.14
N ASN A 136 16.46 4.46 15.74
CA ASN A 136 16.21 5.72 15.04
C ASN A 136 17.52 6.21 14.40
N CYS A 137 17.45 6.67 13.17
CA CYS A 137 18.52 7.43 12.54
C CYS A 137 18.17 8.91 12.69
N ASP A 138 18.83 9.59 13.63
CA ASP A 138 18.68 11.03 13.83
C ASP A 138 19.63 11.86 12.94
N ASP A 139 20.51 11.19 12.19
CA ASP A 139 21.46 11.81 11.28
C ASP A 139 20.88 11.89 9.86
N PRO A 140 20.64 13.10 9.32
CA PRO A 140 20.10 13.27 7.97
C PRO A 140 21.09 12.89 6.85
N GLU A 141 22.38 12.73 7.15
CA GLU A 141 23.40 12.30 6.16
C GLU A 141 23.49 10.78 6.02
N VAL A 142 22.93 10.03 6.99
CA VAL A 142 22.96 8.56 6.98
C VAL A 142 21.65 8.02 6.42
N GLU A 143 21.70 7.60 5.16
CA GLU A 143 20.52 7.25 4.36
C GLU A 143 20.05 5.78 4.52
N ASP A 144 20.92 4.90 5.01
CA ASP A 144 20.77 3.43 5.05
C ASP A 144 20.77 2.83 6.46
N TYR A 145 20.58 3.65 7.50
CA TYR A 145 20.69 3.20 8.89
C TYR A 145 19.36 3.22 9.65
N GLY A 146 19.21 2.23 10.55
CA GLY A 146 18.05 2.10 11.43
C GLY A 146 16.79 1.62 10.73
N ASN A 147 15.63 1.81 11.38
CA ASN A 147 14.34 1.30 10.89
C ASN A 147 13.64 2.24 9.89
N LYS A 148 14.33 3.29 9.43
CA LYS A 148 13.82 4.25 8.46
C LYS A 148 14.90 4.58 7.43
N TRP A 149 14.72 4.16 6.18
CA TRP A 149 15.68 4.45 5.11
C TRP A 149 15.15 5.51 4.14
N SER A 150 16.08 6.25 3.53
CA SER A 150 15.83 7.21 2.46
C SER A 150 15.83 6.52 1.08
N MET A 151 15.27 7.19 0.07
CA MET A 151 15.14 6.65 -1.30
C MET A 151 16.49 6.22 -1.92
N SER A 152 17.55 7.00 -1.67
CA SER A 152 18.90 6.76 -2.19
C SER A 152 19.51 5.43 -1.72
N ALA A 153 19.07 4.92 -0.56
CA ALA A 153 19.52 3.66 0.02
C ALA A 153 18.66 2.46 -0.41
N MET A 154 17.62 2.70 -1.22
CA MET A 154 16.77 1.62 -1.70
C MET A 154 17.50 0.82 -2.79
N PRO A 155 17.52 -0.52 -2.73
CA PRO A 155 18.01 -1.31 -3.85
C PRO A 155 17.21 -0.99 -5.13
N GLU A 156 17.92 -0.91 -6.27
CA GLU A 156 17.35 -0.70 -7.63
C GLU A 156 16.33 -1.79 -8.06
N ILE A 157 16.09 -2.79 -7.21
CA ILE A 157 15.17 -3.91 -7.40
C ILE A 157 13.71 -3.45 -7.59
N LEU A 158 13.35 -2.24 -7.17
CA LEU A 158 11.99 -1.73 -7.28
C LEU A 158 11.86 -0.76 -8.46
N GLU A 159 11.28 -1.23 -9.56
CA GLU A 159 10.78 -0.38 -10.65
C GLU A 159 9.51 0.38 -10.19
N ILE A 160 9.70 1.34 -9.28
CA ILE A 160 8.62 2.07 -8.60
C ILE A 160 7.77 2.88 -9.59
N GLU A 161 8.40 3.42 -10.64
CA GLU A 161 7.71 4.24 -11.63
C GLU A 161 6.66 3.43 -12.40
N ASP A 162 7.03 2.26 -12.90
CA ASP A 162 6.13 1.35 -13.60
C ASP A 162 4.98 0.88 -12.69
N LEU A 163 5.30 0.55 -11.43
CA LEU A 163 4.31 0.24 -10.41
C LEU A 163 3.28 1.37 -10.23
N ILE A 164 3.74 2.62 -10.11
CA ILE A 164 2.86 3.78 -9.94
C ILE A 164 1.98 3.98 -11.17
N ILE A 165 2.56 3.92 -12.37
CA ILE A 165 1.83 4.09 -13.62
C ILE A 165 0.72 3.05 -13.73
N LYS A 166 1.04 1.76 -13.52
CA LYS A 166 0.07 0.68 -13.55
C LYS A 166 -1.01 0.81 -12.48
N ALA A 167 -0.66 1.26 -11.28
CA ALA A 167 -1.62 1.53 -10.21
C ALA A 167 -2.57 2.67 -10.58
N VAL A 168 -2.06 3.79 -11.13
CA VAL A 168 -2.90 4.91 -11.58
C VAL A 168 -3.82 4.50 -12.73
N LEU A 169 -3.30 3.77 -13.73
CA LEU A 169 -4.09 3.25 -14.85
C LEU A 169 -5.21 2.32 -14.39
N SER A 170 -4.97 1.50 -13.35
CA SER A 170 -5.99 0.61 -12.81
C SER A 170 -7.21 1.34 -12.23
N ALA A 171 -7.02 2.59 -11.75
CA ALA A 171 -8.09 3.40 -11.17
C ALA A 171 -8.68 4.42 -12.16
N GLU A 172 -8.04 4.62 -13.32
CA GLU A 172 -8.38 5.65 -14.30
C GLU A 172 -9.85 5.59 -14.71
N ILE A 173 -10.36 4.41 -15.09
CA ILE A 173 -11.73 4.25 -15.59
C ILE A 173 -12.75 4.72 -14.53
N HIS A 174 -12.54 4.32 -13.28
CA HIS A 174 -13.42 4.68 -12.18
C HIS A 174 -13.39 6.18 -11.89
N ILE A 175 -12.19 6.76 -11.86
CA ILE A 175 -11.98 8.19 -11.58
C ILE A 175 -12.51 9.04 -12.73
N ALA A 176 -12.16 8.72 -13.98
CA ALA A 176 -12.60 9.46 -15.16
C ALA A 176 -14.12 9.43 -15.32
N THR A 177 -14.76 8.29 -15.04
CA THR A 177 -16.22 8.17 -15.05
C THR A 177 -16.84 9.06 -13.97
N ALA A 178 -16.31 9.01 -12.73
CA ALA A 178 -16.77 9.87 -11.65
C ALA A 178 -16.57 11.37 -11.97
N CYS A 179 -15.42 11.75 -12.54
CA CYS A 179 -15.15 13.12 -12.97
C CYS A 179 -16.13 13.58 -14.03
N LYS A 180 -16.45 12.75 -15.04
CA LYS A 180 -17.45 13.11 -16.07
C LYS A 180 -18.85 13.25 -15.50
N MET A 181 -19.22 12.41 -14.51
CA MET A 181 -20.53 12.48 -13.86
C MET A 181 -20.66 13.69 -12.94
N LEU A 182 -19.62 14.01 -12.17
CA LEU A 182 -19.66 15.01 -11.10
C LEU A 182 -19.15 16.39 -11.53
N VAL A 183 -18.36 16.47 -12.61
CA VAL A 183 -17.75 17.69 -13.14
C VAL A 183 -18.13 17.83 -14.63
N PRO A 184 -19.39 18.18 -14.94
CA PRO A 184 -19.89 18.21 -16.32
C PRO A 184 -19.23 19.28 -17.19
N HIS A 185 -18.61 20.30 -16.57
CA HIS A 185 -17.88 21.36 -17.27
C HIS A 185 -16.45 21.48 -16.78
N HIS A 186 -15.52 21.66 -17.71
CA HIS A 186 -14.07 21.85 -17.46
C HIS A 186 -13.74 23.06 -16.55
N CYS A 187 -14.71 23.95 -16.30
CA CYS A 187 -14.59 25.13 -15.43
C CYS A 187 -15.10 24.92 -13.99
N ASN A 188 -15.58 23.73 -13.62
CA ASN A 188 -16.11 23.47 -12.26
C ASN A 188 -15.02 23.21 -11.20
N CYS A 189 -13.76 23.54 -11.49
CA CYS A 189 -12.71 23.59 -10.47
C CYS A 189 -13.09 24.64 -9.42
N PHE A 190 -13.08 24.24 -8.14
CA PHE A 190 -13.39 25.09 -6.98
C PHE A 190 -12.87 26.54 -7.14
N GLY A 191 -13.80 27.50 -7.21
CA GLY A 191 -13.54 28.92 -6.99
C GLY A 191 -13.63 29.83 -8.23
N LYS A 192 -14.84 30.32 -8.55
CA LYS A 192 -15.00 31.67 -9.13
C LYS A 192 -16.36 32.35 -8.92
N THR A 193 -17.24 31.83 -8.05
CA THR A 193 -18.42 32.57 -7.59
C THR A 193 -18.16 33.53 -6.42
N CYS A 194 -16.91 33.69 -5.96
CA CYS A 194 -16.53 34.71 -4.96
C CYS A 194 -15.84 35.97 -5.54
N CYS A 195 -15.59 36.05 -6.86
CA CYS A 195 -14.86 37.19 -7.43
C CYS A 195 -15.69 38.15 -8.30
N GLU A 196 -17.01 37.95 -8.44
CA GLU A 196 -17.86 38.83 -9.28
C GLU A 196 -18.82 39.72 -8.47
N SER A 197 -18.57 39.93 -7.18
CA SER A 197 -19.37 40.85 -6.34
C SER A 197 -18.73 42.24 -6.13
N ALA A 198 -17.73 42.62 -6.92
CA ALA A 198 -16.97 43.86 -6.64
C ALA A 198 -16.64 44.71 -7.89
N HIS A 199 -17.49 44.70 -8.92
CA HIS A 199 -17.44 45.72 -9.97
C HIS A 199 -18.77 46.46 -10.08
N GLY A 200 -18.84 47.53 -9.28
CA GLY A 200 -19.47 48.83 -9.52
C GLY A 200 -20.71 48.87 -10.40
N GLU A 201 -21.84 49.10 -9.76
CA GLU A 201 -22.98 49.82 -10.34
C GLU A 201 -22.51 51.17 -10.91
N ILE A 202 -22.92 51.44 -12.16
CA ILE A 202 -23.02 52.78 -12.74
C ILE A 202 -24.42 53.29 -12.43
#